data_AF-A0A7C3ZJ31-F1
#
_entry.id   AF-A0A7C3ZJ31-F1
#
_cell.length_a   1.000
_cell.length_b   1.000
_cell.length_c   1.000
_cell.angle_alpha   90.00
_cell.angle_beta   90.00
_cell.angle_gamma   90.00
#
_symmetry.space_group_name_H-M   'P 1'
#
loop_
_entity.id
_entity.type
_entity.pdbx_description
1 polymer ?
#
loop_
_entity_poly.entity_id
_entity_poly.type
_entity_poly.pdbx_seq_one_letter_code
_entity_poly.pdbx_strand_id
1 'polypeptide(L)'
;KAKQNAEELLLDLLVAPPPKVSKKNGGQPSAEGVEKNSYANTREKFRKMFLEGKLDDRFVEMEIKSSAKAPIPVIEIFSQSGMDDIGQDFKDIFSNIFPKQKKIEKVRVSEAFDILVKEESERLVDNDKVVQNAIQRVENSGLIFIDEIDKIASREKSYGPDVSREGVQRDLLPIIEGSNVMTKYGAVKTDHILFIAAGAFHVSKPSDLIPELQGRFPIRVEMDSLSKKEFVRILTEPKGALIKQYIELLKTENVTLNFTDDGIERIAEIAEEVNLKTENIGARRLHTILERVMEDVSFEAPYKTAKKVLINKNYIDERLKDIIKDEDLSRYIL
;
A
#
# COMPACT_ATOMS: atom_id res chain seq x y z
N LYS A 1 -25.03 -4.16 2.30
CA LYS A 1 -25.08 -5.36 3.16
C LYS A 1 -24.54 -5.09 4.56
N ALA A 2 -23.24 -4.92 4.81
CA ALA A 2 -22.73 -4.64 6.17
C ALA A 2 -23.44 -3.48 6.88
N LYS A 3 -23.59 -2.33 6.21
CA LYS A 3 -24.34 -1.18 6.74
C LYS A 3 -25.81 -1.46 7.06
N GLN A 4 -26.48 -2.28 6.24
CA GLN A 4 -27.88 -2.64 6.46
C GLN A 4 -28.03 -3.61 7.62
N ASN A 5 -27.13 -4.59 7.76
CA ASN A 5 -27.11 -5.51 8.88
C ASN A 5 -26.79 -4.78 10.20
N ALA A 6 -25.81 -3.88 10.17
CA ALA A 6 -25.46 -3.04 11.31
C ALA A 6 -26.62 -2.13 11.75
N GLU A 7 -27.38 -1.59 10.78
CA GLU A 7 -28.59 -0.81 11.07
C GLU A 7 -29.66 -1.66 11.77
N GLU A 8 -29.92 -2.87 11.29
CA GLU A 8 -30.89 -3.78 11.94
C GLU A 8 -30.46 -4.17 13.36
N LEU A 9 -29.17 -4.45 13.57
CA LEU A 9 -28.61 -4.76 14.90
C LEU A 9 -28.69 -3.57 15.85
N LEU A 10 -28.42 -2.36 15.35
CA LEU A 10 -28.55 -1.13 16.13
C LEU A 10 -30.01 -0.85 16.52
N LEU A 11 -30.95 -1.11 15.61
CA LEU A 11 -32.38 -1.00 15.89
C LEU A 11 -32.85 -2.03 16.93
N ASP A 12 -32.29 -3.24 16.93
CA ASP A 12 -32.55 -4.25 17.96
C ASP A 12 -32.01 -3.84 19.35
N LEU A 13 -30.92 -3.05 19.40
CA LEU A 13 -30.41 -2.46 20.65
C LEU A 13 -31.25 -1.28 21.15
N LEU A 14 -31.86 -0.52 20.24
CA LEU A 14 -32.69 0.66 20.57
C LEU A 14 -34.14 0.30 20.89
N VAL A 15 -34.67 -0.77 20.29
CA VAL A 15 -36.04 -1.24 20.47
C VAL A 15 -35.98 -2.69 20.91
N ALA A 16 -36.07 -2.92 22.22
CA ALA A 16 -36.01 -4.27 22.78
C ALA A 16 -37.15 -5.15 22.21
N PRO A 17 -36.84 -6.35 21.71
CA PRO A 17 -37.87 -7.25 21.17
C PRO A 17 -38.87 -7.66 22.25
N PRO A 18 -40.16 -7.88 21.89
CA PRO A 18 -41.16 -8.34 22.84
C PRO A 18 -40.74 -9.69 23.44
N PRO A 19 -40.99 -9.92 24.74
CA PRO A 19 -40.57 -11.15 25.41
C PRO A 19 -41.19 -12.37 24.72
N LYS A 20 -40.37 -13.38 24.42
CA LYS A 20 -40.87 -14.68 23.92
C LYS A 20 -41.69 -15.34 25.03
N VAL A 21 -43.01 -15.27 24.94
CA VAL A 21 -43.92 -16.02 25.82
C VAL A 21 -43.65 -17.51 25.61
N SER A 22 -43.25 -18.23 26.65
CA SER A 22 -43.08 -19.68 26.58
C SER A 22 -44.47 -20.30 26.32
N LYS A 23 -44.58 -21.16 25.30
CA LYS A 23 -45.81 -21.92 25.06
C LYS A 23 -46.03 -22.88 26.23
N LYS A 24 -46.80 -22.44 27.24
CA LYS A 24 -47.53 -23.33 28.13
C LYS A 24 -48.99 -23.40 27.67
N ASN A 25 -49.49 -24.63 27.64
CA ASN A 25 -50.70 -25.10 26.98
C ASN A 25 -51.95 -24.24 27.19
N GLY A 26 -52.64 -23.99 26.07
CA GLY A 26 -54.10 -23.88 25.99
C GLY A 26 -54.70 -22.48 26.03
N GLY A 27 -55.09 -21.95 24.86
CA GLY A 27 -56.15 -20.94 24.73
C GLY A 27 -55.83 -19.70 23.89
N GLN A 28 -56.56 -19.56 22.77
CA GLN A 28 -56.82 -18.37 21.91
C GLN A 28 -55.71 -17.78 21.01
N PRO A 29 -55.92 -17.75 19.67
CA PRO A 29 -55.00 -17.15 18.70
C PRO A 29 -55.42 -15.74 18.26
N SER A 30 -55.30 -14.71 19.12
CA SER A 30 -55.66 -13.33 18.72
C SER A 30 -54.79 -12.18 19.28
N ALA A 31 -53.93 -12.41 20.29
CA ALA A 31 -53.04 -11.36 20.81
C ALA A 31 -51.70 -11.25 20.05
N GLU A 32 -51.22 -12.33 19.44
CA GLU A 32 -49.89 -12.40 18.80
C GLU A 32 -49.75 -11.50 17.55
N GLY A 33 -50.85 -11.18 16.86
CA GLY A 33 -50.83 -10.36 15.64
C GLY A 33 -50.79 -8.86 15.88
N VAL A 34 -51.39 -8.39 16.98
CA VAL A 34 -51.51 -6.95 17.31
C VAL A 34 -50.20 -6.42 17.90
N GLU A 35 -49.54 -7.18 18.78
CA GLU A 35 -48.24 -6.81 19.34
C GLU A 35 -47.12 -6.79 18.30
N LYS A 36 -47.13 -7.73 17.35
CA LYS A 36 -46.18 -7.74 16.21
C LYS A 36 -46.32 -6.52 15.31
N ASN A 37 -47.55 -6.08 15.02
CA ASN A 37 -47.78 -4.87 14.22
C ASN A 37 -47.34 -3.59 14.94
N SER A 38 -47.55 -3.50 16.26
CA SER A 38 -47.10 -2.36 17.07
C SER A 38 -45.56 -2.26 17.14
N TYR A 39 -44.89 -3.40 17.28
CA TYR A 39 -43.43 -3.48 17.30
C TYR A 39 -42.81 -3.08 15.95
N ALA A 40 -43.33 -3.60 14.84
CA ALA A 40 -42.87 -3.26 13.49
C ALA A 40 -43.01 -1.75 13.20
N ASN A 41 -44.17 -1.17 13.54
CA ASN A 41 -44.41 0.27 13.39
C ASN A 41 -43.47 1.13 14.26
N THR A 42 -43.10 0.65 15.45
CA THR A 42 -42.14 1.34 16.32
C THR A 42 -40.73 1.26 15.75
N ARG A 43 -40.29 0.09 15.27
CA ARG A 43 -39.00 -0.11 14.61
C ARG A 43 -38.83 0.78 13.38
N GLU A 44 -39.86 0.92 12.54
CA GLU A 44 -39.81 1.81 11.38
C GLU A 44 -39.70 3.30 11.73
N LYS A 45 -40.34 3.75 12.82
CA LYS A 45 -40.18 5.13 13.31
C LYS A 45 -38.77 5.40 13.80
N PHE A 46 -38.19 4.47 14.57
CA PHE A 46 -36.80 4.58 15.04
C PHE A 46 -35.78 4.53 13.90
N ARG A 47 -36.03 3.71 12.87
CA ARG A 47 -35.25 3.71 11.61
C ARG A 47 -35.25 5.09 10.95
N LYS A 48 -36.42 5.71 10.79
CA LYS A 48 -36.50 7.08 10.21
C LYS A 48 -35.75 8.10 11.07
N MET A 49 -35.90 8.05 12.39
CA MET A 49 -35.19 8.94 13.31
C MET A 49 -33.67 8.75 13.29
N PHE A 50 -33.18 7.52 13.11
CA PHE A 50 -31.76 7.23 12.93
C PHE A 50 -31.24 7.78 11.61
N LEU A 51 -31.94 7.54 10.50
CA LEU A 51 -31.57 8.07 9.17
C LEU A 51 -31.58 9.61 9.12
N GLU A 52 -32.42 10.25 9.94
CA GLU A 52 -32.49 11.70 10.10
C GLU A 52 -31.42 12.26 11.07
N GLY A 53 -30.55 11.42 11.65
CA GLY A 53 -29.48 11.83 12.58
C GLY A 53 -29.97 12.27 13.96
N LYS A 54 -31.25 12.03 14.29
CA LYS A 54 -31.86 12.49 15.56
C LYS A 54 -31.50 11.62 16.77
N LEU A 55 -30.82 10.49 16.54
CA LEU A 55 -30.48 9.51 17.56
C LEU A 55 -28.98 9.43 17.86
N ASP A 56 -28.14 10.21 17.17
CA ASP A 56 -26.68 10.09 17.22
C ASP A 56 -26.10 10.32 18.62
N ASP A 57 -26.70 11.23 19.39
CA ASP A 57 -26.30 11.56 20.77
C ASP A 57 -26.85 10.61 21.85
N ARG A 58 -27.73 9.65 21.49
CA ARG A 58 -28.18 8.63 22.45
C ARG A 58 -27.07 7.64 22.74
N PHE A 59 -27.15 7.04 23.93
CA PHE A 59 -26.25 5.97 24.34
C PHE A 59 -26.95 4.61 24.23
N VAL A 60 -26.21 3.63 23.76
CA VAL A 60 -26.60 2.21 23.73
C VAL A 60 -25.57 1.37 24.45
N GLU A 61 -26.03 0.33 25.14
CA GLU A 61 -25.16 -0.67 25.75
C GLU A 61 -24.89 -1.75 24.71
N MET A 62 -23.61 -2.00 24.42
CA MET A 62 -23.20 -3.01 23.45
C MET A 62 -22.00 -3.80 23.95
N GLU A 63 -21.97 -5.09 23.61
CA GLU A 63 -20.81 -5.94 23.83
C GLU A 63 -19.72 -5.57 22.83
N ILE A 64 -18.66 -4.92 23.29
CA ILE A 64 -17.49 -4.62 22.45
C ILE A 64 -16.45 -5.71 22.68
N LYS A 65 -15.85 -6.20 21.58
CA LYS A 65 -14.65 -7.02 21.64
C LYS A 65 -13.50 -6.16 22.15
N SER A 66 -13.33 -6.16 23.46
CA SER A 66 -12.18 -5.54 24.10
C SER A 66 -10.89 -6.21 23.60
N SER A 67 -10.02 -5.43 22.96
CA SER A 67 -8.62 -5.80 22.73
C SER A 67 -7.77 -5.59 23.99
N ALA A 68 -8.38 -5.63 25.19
CA ALA A 68 -7.60 -5.65 26.41
C ALA A 68 -6.71 -6.88 26.33
N LYS A 69 -5.42 -6.61 26.10
CA LYS A 69 -4.34 -7.51 26.44
C LYS A 69 -4.66 -7.98 27.85
N ALA A 70 -5.11 -9.22 28.01
CA ALA A 70 -5.05 -9.85 29.32
C ALA A 70 -3.62 -9.62 29.81
N PRO A 71 -3.39 -9.20 31.07
CA PRO A 71 -2.05 -9.18 31.63
C PRO A 71 -1.62 -10.65 31.73
N ILE A 72 -1.07 -11.18 30.64
CA ILE A 72 -0.39 -12.47 30.66
C ILE A 72 0.89 -12.20 31.45
N PRO A 73 1.18 -12.95 32.53
CA PRO A 73 2.48 -12.88 33.18
C PRO A 73 3.53 -13.18 32.11
N VAL A 74 4.38 -12.20 31.83
CA VAL A 74 5.48 -12.33 30.87
C VAL A 74 6.44 -13.36 31.46
N ILE A 75 6.38 -14.60 30.99
CA ILE A 75 7.52 -15.50 31.12
C ILE A 75 8.49 -15.02 30.04
N GLU A 76 9.44 -14.18 30.45
CA GLU A 76 10.61 -13.80 29.66
C GLU A 76 11.45 -15.06 29.41
N ILE A 77 11.12 -15.79 28.34
CA ILE A 77 12.05 -16.76 27.78
C ILE A 77 13.09 -15.96 27.03
N PHE A 78 14.18 -15.65 27.72
CA PHE A 78 15.43 -15.24 27.10
C PHE A 78 15.90 -16.37 26.17
N SER A 79 15.55 -16.29 24.89
CA SER A 79 16.23 -17.04 23.83
C SER A 79 16.84 -16.05 22.85
N GLN A 80 18.16 -16.04 22.83
CA GLN A 80 18.99 -15.24 21.95
C GLN A 80 18.56 -15.43 20.48
N SER A 81 18.38 -14.30 19.79
CA SER A 81 18.62 -14.10 18.36
C SER A 81 18.01 -15.14 17.40
N GLY A 82 16.83 -14.83 16.83
CA GLY A 82 16.35 -15.49 15.60
C GLY A 82 14.89 -15.96 15.60
N MET A 83 14.07 -15.62 16.60
CA MET A 83 12.71 -16.17 16.76
C MET A 83 11.59 -15.11 16.86
N ASP A 84 11.79 -13.91 16.31
CA ASP A 84 10.78 -12.85 16.36
C ASP A 84 9.46 -13.21 15.65
N ASP A 85 9.52 -14.00 14.56
CA ASP A 85 8.32 -14.48 13.84
C ASP A 85 7.56 -15.55 14.65
N ILE A 86 8.26 -16.46 15.33
CA ILE A 86 7.63 -17.51 16.14
C ILE A 86 6.92 -16.91 17.36
N GLY A 87 7.46 -15.82 17.93
CA GLY A 87 6.83 -15.09 19.02
C GLY A 87 5.48 -14.45 18.66
N GLN A 88 5.29 -14.01 17.41
CA GLN A 88 4.01 -13.46 16.95
C GLN A 88 2.99 -14.57 16.68
N ASP A 89 3.39 -15.64 15.99
CA ASP A 89 2.51 -16.79 15.71
C ASP A 89 2.04 -17.47 17.02
N PHE A 90 2.93 -17.61 18.02
CA PHE A 90 2.54 -18.13 19.34
C PHE A 90 1.54 -17.23 20.06
N LYS A 91 1.72 -15.91 19.97
CA LYS A 91 0.82 -14.94 20.60
C LYS A 91 -0.56 -14.96 19.96
N ASP A 92 -0.64 -15.12 18.64
CA ASP A 92 -1.90 -15.22 17.91
C ASP A 92 -2.64 -16.53 18.24
N ILE A 93 -1.91 -17.66 18.33
CA ILE A 93 -2.47 -18.93 18.80
C ILE A 93 -3.01 -18.80 20.24
N PHE A 94 -2.25 -18.22 21.16
CA PHE A 94 -2.68 -18.03 22.56
C PHE A 94 -3.87 -17.07 22.69
N SER A 95 -3.94 -16.02 21.86
CA SER A 95 -5.07 -15.08 21.84
C SER A 95 -6.37 -15.70 21.29
N ASN A 96 -6.25 -16.76 20.47
CA ASN A 96 -7.38 -17.52 19.93
C ASN A 96 -7.86 -18.64 20.87
N ILE A 97 -7.04 -19.08 21.83
CA ILE A 97 -7.39 -20.12 22.82
C ILE A 97 -8.17 -19.54 23.99
N PHE A 98 -7.87 -18.32 24.42
CA PHE A 98 -8.64 -17.65 25.48
C PHE A 98 -9.89 -16.97 24.90
N PRO A 99 -11.09 -17.22 25.45
CA PRO A 99 -12.30 -16.54 25.01
C PRO A 99 -12.13 -15.03 25.25
N LYS A 100 -12.22 -14.25 24.16
CA LYS A 100 -12.20 -12.78 24.21
C LYS A 100 -13.28 -12.34 25.20
N GLN A 101 -12.88 -11.76 26.33
CA GLN A 101 -13.83 -11.25 27.32
C GLN A 101 -14.66 -10.14 26.68
N LYS A 102 -15.96 -10.42 26.50
CA LYS A 102 -16.93 -9.43 26.02
C LYS A 102 -17.19 -8.45 27.16
N LYS A 103 -16.87 -7.18 26.94
CA LYS A 103 -17.16 -6.12 27.91
C LYS A 103 -18.37 -5.36 27.42
N ILE A 104 -19.39 -5.22 28.26
CA ILE A 104 -20.52 -4.35 27.99
C ILE A 104 -20.05 -2.92 28.24
N GLU A 105 -20.08 -2.09 27.20
CA GLU A 105 -19.75 -0.68 27.31
C GLU A 105 -20.92 0.17 26.78
N LYS A 106 -21.05 1.37 27.36
CA LYS A 106 -22.00 2.40 26.90
C LYS A 106 -21.30 3.25 25.86
N VAL A 107 -21.78 3.19 24.64
CA VAL A 107 -21.26 3.96 23.50
C VAL A 107 -22.37 4.80 22.88
N ARG A 108 -21.99 5.87 22.19
CA ARG A 108 -22.95 6.67 21.42
C ARG A 108 -23.48 5.87 20.25
N VAL A 109 -24.70 6.16 19.80
CA VAL A 109 -25.34 5.48 18.67
C VAL A 109 -24.51 5.61 17.39
N SER A 110 -23.88 6.76 17.15
CA SER A 110 -22.98 6.98 16.00
C SER A 110 -21.76 6.06 16.04
N GLU A 111 -21.05 6.04 17.17
CA GLU A 111 -19.89 5.17 17.39
C GLU A 111 -20.29 3.68 17.36
N ALA A 112 -21.44 3.33 17.94
CA ALA A 112 -21.98 1.99 17.95
C ALA A 112 -22.25 1.48 16.53
N PHE A 113 -22.80 2.35 15.66
CA PHE A 113 -23.03 2.01 14.27
C PHE A 113 -21.73 1.74 13.53
N ASP A 114 -20.70 2.58 13.70
CA ASP A 114 -19.39 2.36 13.07
C ASP A 114 -18.74 1.05 13.52
N ILE A 115 -18.83 0.72 14.81
CA ILE A 115 -18.35 -0.56 15.37
C ILE A 115 -19.10 -1.74 14.73
N LEU A 116 -20.44 -1.69 14.72
CA LEU A 116 -21.28 -2.75 14.14
C LEU A 116 -21.04 -2.93 12.65
N VAL A 117 -20.85 -1.82 11.90
CA VAL A 117 -20.50 -1.87 10.47
C VAL A 117 -19.18 -2.58 10.27
N LYS A 118 -18.17 -2.31 11.11
CA LYS A 118 -16.88 -2.98 11.05
C LYS A 118 -17.00 -4.47 11.35
N GLU A 119 -17.70 -4.84 12.42
CA GLU A 119 -17.89 -6.25 12.80
C GLU A 119 -18.67 -7.05 11.76
N GLU A 120 -19.75 -6.49 11.21
CA GLU A 120 -20.52 -7.14 10.16
C GLU A 120 -19.75 -7.19 8.84
N SER A 121 -18.89 -6.20 8.56
CA SER A 121 -17.99 -6.26 7.40
C SER A 121 -17.00 -7.42 7.54
N GLU A 122 -16.36 -7.57 8.70
CA GLU A 122 -15.45 -8.69 8.99
C GLU A 122 -16.17 -10.05 8.90
N ARG A 123 -17.40 -10.14 9.41
CA ARG A 123 -18.22 -11.36 9.37
C ARG A 123 -18.64 -11.75 7.94
N LEU A 124 -18.92 -10.76 7.10
CA LEU A 124 -19.34 -10.98 5.71
C LEU A 124 -18.17 -11.39 4.81
N VAL A 125 -16.93 -11.20 5.26
CA VAL A 125 -15.73 -11.64 4.55
C VAL A 125 -15.46 -13.10 4.88
N ASP A 126 -15.57 -13.94 3.86
CA ASP A 126 -15.14 -15.33 3.91
C ASP A 126 -13.62 -15.36 3.66
N ASN A 127 -12.84 -15.41 4.74
CA ASN A 127 -11.38 -15.38 4.67
C ASN A 127 -10.81 -16.54 3.85
N ASP A 128 -11.44 -17.72 3.88
CA ASP A 128 -11.01 -18.87 3.09
C ASP A 128 -11.16 -18.58 1.59
N LYS A 129 -12.29 -17.99 1.18
CA LYS A 129 -12.47 -17.54 -0.20
C LYS A 129 -11.51 -16.41 -0.58
N VAL A 130 -11.22 -15.48 0.32
CA VAL A 130 -10.24 -14.41 0.05
C VAL A 130 -8.86 -15.00 -0.21
N VAL A 131 -8.41 -15.95 0.63
CA VAL A 131 -7.14 -16.65 0.47
C VAL A 131 -7.11 -17.43 -0.85
N GLN A 132 -8.15 -18.19 -1.16
CA GLN A 132 -8.26 -18.92 -2.43
C GLN A 132 -8.19 -17.98 -3.64
N ASN A 133 -8.93 -16.87 -3.62
CA ASN A 133 -8.90 -15.87 -4.69
C ASN A 133 -7.52 -15.21 -4.81
N ALA A 134 -6.84 -14.95 -3.69
CA ALA A 134 -5.51 -14.37 -3.69
C ALA A 134 -4.48 -15.33 -4.32
N ILE A 135 -4.48 -16.60 -3.93
CA ILE A 135 -3.63 -17.64 -4.54
C ILE A 135 -3.92 -17.70 -6.04
N GLN A 136 -5.20 -17.82 -6.44
CA GLN A 136 -5.57 -17.90 -7.85
C GLN A 136 -5.09 -16.67 -8.65
N ARG A 137 -5.14 -15.47 -8.06
CA ARG A 137 -4.65 -14.24 -8.72
C ARG A 137 -3.13 -14.24 -8.87
N VAL A 138 -2.39 -14.71 -7.86
CA VAL A 138 -0.93 -14.82 -7.95
C VAL A 138 -0.54 -15.86 -9.00
N GLU A 139 -1.17 -17.03 -8.99
CA GLU A 139 -0.87 -18.10 -9.94
C GLU A 139 -1.17 -17.68 -11.39
N ASN A 140 -2.29 -17.01 -11.66
CA ASN A 140 -2.73 -16.72 -13.04
C ASN A 140 -2.36 -15.33 -13.57
N SER A 141 -1.99 -14.39 -12.69
CA SER A 141 -1.74 -12.99 -13.07
C SER A 141 -0.60 -12.35 -12.27
N GLY A 142 0.17 -13.16 -11.55
CA GLY A 142 1.35 -12.71 -10.84
C GLY A 142 2.40 -12.18 -11.80
N LEU A 143 3.08 -11.12 -11.38
CA LEU A 143 4.22 -10.55 -12.08
C LEU A 143 5.37 -10.40 -11.09
N ILE A 144 6.54 -10.92 -11.46
CA ILE A 144 7.78 -10.76 -10.70
C ILE A 144 8.77 -9.97 -11.55
N PHE A 145 9.23 -8.83 -11.04
CA PHE A 145 10.28 -8.02 -11.64
C PHE A 145 11.60 -8.29 -10.92
N ILE A 146 12.59 -8.80 -11.66
CA ILE A 146 13.95 -9.08 -11.18
C ILE A 146 14.85 -7.97 -11.72
N ASP A 147 15.18 -7.00 -10.89
CA ASP A 147 16.10 -5.92 -11.27
C ASP A 147 17.57 -6.39 -11.18
N GLU A 148 18.45 -5.69 -11.89
CA GLU A 148 19.91 -5.90 -11.87
C GLU A 148 20.37 -7.36 -12.07
N ILE A 149 19.68 -8.14 -12.92
CA ILE A 149 20.03 -9.53 -13.23
C ILE A 149 21.42 -9.66 -13.86
N ASP A 150 21.93 -8.59 -14.45
CA ASP A 150 23.27 -8.51 -15.04
C ASP A 150 24.39 -8.63 -14.01
N LYS A 151 24.12 -8.31 -12.73
CA LYS A 151 25.08 -8.46 -11.62
C LYS A 151 25.39 -9.91 -11.27
N ILE A 152 24.42 -10.81 -11.46
CA ILE A 152 24.61 -12.25 -11.25
C ILE A 152 25.12 -12.97 -12.50
N ALA A 153 25.13 -12.29 -13.66
CA ALA A 153 25.65 -12.81 -14.94
C ALA A 153 27.17 -12.65 -15.10
N SER A 154 27.82 -11.79 -14.31
CA SER A 154 29.23 -11.43 -14.50
C SER A 154 30.19 -12.57 -14.12
N ARG A 155 30.96 -13.03 -15.12
CA ARG A 155 32.14 -13.90 -14.96
C ARG A 155 33.38 -13.02 -14.74
N GLU A 156 33.66 -12.62 -13.50
CA GLU A 156 34.96 -12.02 -13.23
C GLU A 156 36.03 -13.12 -13.27
N LYS A 157 37.11 -12.92 -14.03
CA LYS A 157 38.30 -13.79 -14.02
C LYS A 157 39.12 -13.59 -12.74
N SER A 158 38.47 -13.56 -11.58
CA SER A 158 39.17 -13.52 -10.29
C SER A 158 39.29 -14.95 -9.79
N TYR A 159 40.53 -15.40 -9.59
CA TYR A 159 40.87 -16.67 -8.94
C TYR A 159 40.26 -16.71 -7.52
N GLY A 160 39.01 -17.13 -7.40
CA GLY A 160 38.21 -17.18 -6.17
C GLY A 160 36.83 -17.78 -6.46
N PRO A 161 36.04 -18.19 -5.45
CA PRO A 161 34.87 -19.03 -5.69
C PRO A 161 33.72 -18.24 -6.35
N ASP A 162 33.65 -18.30 -7.68
CA ASP A 162 32.55 -17.84 -8.55
C ASP A 162 31.19 -18.52 -8.24
N VAL A 163 31.17 -19.48 -7.32
CA VAL A 163 30.03 -20.33 -6.95
C VAL A 163 28.83 -19.52 -6.46
N SER A 164 29.05 -18.34 -5.88
CA SER A 164 27.96 -17.55 -5.28
C SER A 164 27.02 -16.90 -6.30
N ARG A 165 27.50 -16.45 -7.47
CA ARG A 165 26.66 -15.74 -8.46
C ARG A 165 25.87 -16.71 -9.32
N GLU A 166 26.52 -17.79 -9.76
CA GLU A 166 25.85 -18.89 -10.47
C GLU A 166 24.86 -19.63 -9.55
N GLY A 167 25.19 -19.76 -8.26
CA GLY A 167 24.28 -20.33 -7.25
C GLY A 167 22.94 -19.59 -7.20
N VAL A 168 22.96 -18.25 -7.18
CA VAL A 168 21.72 -17.44 -7.20
C VAL A 168 20.90 -17.70 -8.47
N GLN A 169 21.55 -17.81 -9.63
CA GLN A 169 20.84 -18.15 -10.87
C GLN A 169 20.18 -19.54 -10.78
N ARG A 170 20.91 -20.54 -10.24
CA ARG A 170 20.39 -21.90 -10.05
C ARG A 170 19.25 -21.96 -9.04
N ASP A 171 19.30 -21.16 -7.99
CA ASP A 171 18.24 -21.06 -6.98
C ASP A 171 16.98 -20.37 -7.51
N LEU A 172 17.12 -19.46 -8.49
CA LEU A 172 16.00 -18.82 -9.17
C LEU A 172 15.31 -19.74 -10.19
N LEU A 173 16.03 -20.74 -10.75
CA LEU A 173 15.48 -21.63 -11.78
C LEU A 173 14.17 -22.30 -11.36
N PRO A 174 14.06 -23.00 -10.21
CA PRO A 174 12.81 -23.68 -9.85
C PRO A 174 11.59 -22.76 -9.80
N ILE A 175 11.80 -21.49 -9.44
CA ILE A 175 10.73 -20.50 -9.36
C ILE A 175 10.28 -20.09 -10.77
N ILE A 176 11.22 -19.89 -11.69
CA ILE A 176 10.94 -19.52 -13.08
C ILE A 176 10.44 -20.70 -13.92
N GLU A 177 10.91 -21.92 -13.64
CA GLU A 177 10.52 -23.13 -14.36
C GLU A 177 9.14 -23.66 -13.95
N GLY A 178 8.68 -23.30 -12.75
CA GLY A 178 7.44 -23.78 -12.15
C GLY A 178 7.70 -24.65 -10.93
N SER A 179 7.36 -24.15 -9.75
CA SER A 179 7.42 -24.89 -8.50
C SER A 179 6.25 -24.54 -7.58
N ASN A 180 6.01 -25.41 -6.59
CA ASN A 180 5.06 -25.13 -5.51
C ASN A 180 5.81 -24.47 -4.35
N VAL A 181 5.56 -23.18 -4.13
CA VAL A 181 6.14 -22.43 -3.01
C VAL A 181 5.14 -22.40 -1.86
N MET A 182 5.55 -22.87 -0.67
CA MET A 182 4.71 -22.82 0.52
C MET A 182 4.72 -21.42 1.11
N THR A 183 3.54 -20.82 1.26
CA THR A 183 3.35 -19.53 1.93
C THR A 183 2.46 -19.70 3.17
N LYS A 184 2.40 -18.68 4.02
CA LYS A 184 1.47 -18.66 5.17
C LYS A 184 -0.02 -18.74 4.78
N TYR A 185 -0.33 -18.55 3.51
CA TYR A 185 -1.69 -18.62 2.97
C TYR A 185 -1.98 -19.92 2.22
N GLY A 186 -0.99 -20.81 2.08
CA GLY A 186 -1.08 -22.05 1.31
C GLY A 186 0.01 -22.15 0.24
N ALA A 187 -0.01 -23.24 -0.50
CA ALA A 187 0.91 -23.47 -1.62
C ALA A 187 0.51 -22.61 -2.83
N VAL A 188 1.51 -22.00 -3.47
CA VAL A 188 1.36 -21.19 -4.69
C VAL A 188 2.20 -21.81 -5.80
N LYS A 189 1.58 -22.05 -6.96
CA LYS A 189 2.26 -22.50 -8.18
C LYS A 189 2.82 -21.33 -8.99
N THR A 190 4.06 -21.44 -9.42
CA THR A 190 4.73 -20.36 -10.18
C THR A 190 4.68 -20.54 -11.70
N ASP A 191 4.06 -21.62 -12.20
CA ASP A 191 4.03 -22.02 -13.61
C ASP A 191 3.55 -20.94 -14.60
N HIS A 192 2.67 -20.04 -14.16
CA HIS A 192 2.05 -19.00 -14.99
C HIS A 192 2.35 -17.57 -14.53
N ILE A 193 3.31 -17.41 -13.63
CA ILE A 193 3.78 -16.09 -13.21
C ILE A 193 4.64 -15.48 -14.32
N LEU A 194 4.37 -14.22 -14.66
CA LEU A 194 5.17 -13.48 -15.62
C LEU A 194 6.45 -12.95 -14.95
N PHE A 195 7.61 -13.37 -15.46
CA PHE A 195 8.91 -12.84 -15.02
C PHE A 195 9.42 -11.77 -15.98
N ILE A 196 9.79 -10.62 -15.45
CA ILE A 196 10.47 -9.55 -16.17
C ILE A 196 11.82 -9.36 -15.49
N ALA A 197 12.90 -9.64 -16.21
CA ALA A 197 14.25 -9.37 -15.71
C ALA A 197 14.82 -8.14 -16.40
N ALA A 198 15.44 -7.26 -15.64
CA ALA A 198 16.09 -6.05 -16.11
C ALA A 198 17.56 -6.05 -15.68
N GLY A 199 18.40 -5.38 -16.47
CA GLY A 199 19.81 -5.22 -16.19
C GLY A 199 20.42 -4.25 -17.20
N ALA A 200 21.46 -3.52 -16.79
CA ALA A 200 22.13 -2.57 -17.68
C ALA A 200 23.07 -3.28 -18.67
N PHE A 201 23.60 -4.45 -18.28
CA PHE A 201 24.49 -5.28 -19.10
C PHE A 201 25.71 -4.50 -19.65
N HIS A 202 26.25 -3.57 -18.84
CA HIS A 202 27.45 -2.80 -19.20
C HIS A 202 28.73 -3.66 -19.15
N VAL A 203 28.82 -4.56 -18.16
CA VAL A 203 30.02 -5.39 -17.89
C VAL A 203 29.81 -6.87 -18.21
N SER A 204 28.56 -7.30 -18.34
CA SER A 204 28.15 -8.66 -18.67
C SER A 204 27.18 -8.62 -19.84
N LYS A 205 27.03 -9.74 -20.53
CA LYS A 205 26.05 -9.91 -21.61
C LYS A 205 24.98 -10.89 -21.18
N PRO A 206 23.76 -10.84 -21.77
CA PRO A 206 22.74 -11.86 -21.54
C PRO A 206 23.22 -13.29 -21.84
N SER A 207 24.23 -13.46 -22.72
CA SER A 207 24.87 -14.74 -23.01
C SER A 207 25.70 -15.32 -21.86
N ASP A 208 26.04 -14.51 -20.85
CA ASP A 208 26.84 -14.92 -19.69
C ASP A 208 25.98 -15.56 -18.58
N LEU A 209 24.65 -15.41 -18.65
CA LEU A 209 23.71 -16.16 -17.82
C LEU A 209 23.80 -17.68 -18.13
N ILE A 210 23.41 -18.53 -17.18
CA ILE A 210 23.38 -19.97 -17.41
C ILE A 210 22.41 -20.34 -18.56
N PRO A 211 22.73 -21.35 -19.39
CA PRO A 211 21.90 -21.72 -20.54
C PRO A 211 20.42 -21.97 -20.21
N GLU A 212 20.16 -22.59 -19.06
CA GLU A 212 18.82 -22.89 -18.54
C GLU A 212 18.01 -21.60 -18.35
N LEU A 213 18.61 -20.57 -17.76
CA LEU A 213 17.96 -19.30 -17.48
C LEU A 213 17.74 -18.49 -18.77
N GLN A 214 18.69 -18.54 -19.71
CA GLN A 214 18.53 -17.93 -21.04
C GLN A 214 17.32 -18.50 -21.79
N GLY A 215 17.07 -19.80 -21.68
CA GLY A 215 15.92 -20.47 -22.31
C GLY A 215 14.57 -20.00 -21.74
N ARG A 216 14.55 -19.46 -20.52
CA ARG A 216 13.33 -18.96 -19.85
C ARG A 216 13.04 -17.48 -20.10
N PHE A 217 13.99 -16.74 -20.70
CA PHE A 217 13.79 -15.36 -21.16
C PHE A 217 13.87 -15.27 -22.70
N PRO A 218 12.84 -15.79 -23.42
CA PRO A 218 12.84 -15.81 -24.88
C PRO A 218 12.61 -14.42 -25.49
N ILE A 219 11.87 -13.56 -24.81
CA ILE A 219 11.59 -12.19 -25.26
C ILE A 219 12.71 -11.29 -24.74
N ARG A 220 13.38 -10.61 -25.66
CA ARG A 220 14.45 -9.65 -25.34
C ARG A 220 14.08 -8.32 -25.96
N VAL A 221 14.17 -7.27 -25.16
CA VAL A 221 13.95 -5.89 -25.59
C VAL A 221 15.08 -5.03 -25.05
N GLU A 222 15.54 -4.09 -25.87
CA GLU A 222 16.51 -3.09 -25.48
C GLU A 222 15.77 -1.75 -25.36
N MET A 223 16.09 -0.99 -24.32
CA MET A 223 15.47 0.31 -24.05
C MET A 223 16.43 1.41 -24.46
N ASP A 224 15.94 2.38 -25.22
CA ASP A 224 16.74 3.54 -25.64
C ASP A 224 17.08 4.43 -24.44
N SER A 225 18.25 5.08 -24.52
CA SER A 225 18.64 6.12 -23.56
C SER A 225 17.75 7.36 -23.69
N LEU A 226 17.51 8.03 -22.57
CA LEU A 226 16.69 9.24 -22.51
C LEU A 226 17.52 10.47 -22.87
N SER A 227 16.97 11.35 -23.72
CA SER A 227 17.54 12.67 -24.04
C SER A 227 16.73 13.80 -23.38
N LYS A 228 17.19 15.04 -23.54
CA LYS A 228 16.44 16.25 -23.14
C LYS A 228 14.97 16.23 -23.57
N LYS A 229 14.65 15.74 -24.77
CA LYS A 229 13.27 15.69 -25.26
C LYS A 229 12.41 14.75 -24.42
N GLU A 230 12.90 13.56 -24.11
CA GLU A 230 12.17 12.60 -23.28
C GLU A 230 12.04 13.11 -21.84
N PHE A 231 13.04 13.80 -21.30
CA PHE A 231 12.94 14.41 -19.97
C PHE A 231 11.84 15.47 -19.88
N VAL A 232 11.70 16.37 -20.88
CA VAL A 232 10.58 17.32 -20.92
C VAL A 232 9.24 16.60 -20.92
N ARG A 233 9.11 15.52 -21.69
CA ARG A 233 7.90 14.69 -21.72
C ARG A 233 7.63 14.02 -20.38
N ILE A 234 8.65 13.46 -19.73
CA ILE A 234 8.55 12.85 -18.38
C ILE A 234 8.08 13.86 -17.33
N LEU A 235 8.52 15.12 -17.44
CA LEU A 235 8.14 16.18 -16.50
C LEU A 235 6.70 16.67 -16.68
N THR A 236 6.05 16.44 -17.84
CA THR A 236 4.78 17.08 -18.20
C THR A 236 3.65 16.11 -18.58
N GLU A 237 3.94 15.05 -19.34
CA GLU A 237 2.93 14.17 -19.92
C GLU A 237 2.37 13.13 -18.91
N PRO A 238 3.19 12.41 -18.12
CA PRO A 238 2.69 11.40 -17.20
C PRO A 238 1.61 11.93 -16.25
N LYS A 239 0.66 11.05 -15.88
CA LYS A 239 -0.42 11.41 -14.94
C LYS A 239 0.14 11.90 -13.60
N GLY A 240 1.18 11.22 -13.10
CA GLY A 240 1.93 11.58 -11.90
C GLY A 240 3.27 12.25 -12.23
N ALA A 241 3.35 13.12 -13.24
CA ALA A 241 4.60 13.82 -13.54
C ALA A 241 5.07 14.71 -12.37
N LEU A 242 6.38 14.83 -12.17
CA LEU A 242 6.97 15.49 -10.99
C LEU A 242 6.48 16.92 -10.80
N ILE A 243 6.39 17.69 -11.88
CA ILE A 243 5.88 19.06 -11.84
C ILE A 243 4.44 19.10 -11.32
N LYS A 244 3.57 18.19 -11.78
CA LYS A 244 2.18 18.11 -11.31
C LYS A 244 2.13 17.76 -9.82
N GLN A 245 3.01 16.86 -9.36
CA GLN A 245 3.11 16.53 -7.94
C GLN A 245 3.48 17.75 -7.12
N TYR A 246 4.53 18.51 -7.49
CA TYR A 246 4.93 19.72 -6.76
C TYR A 246 3.87 20.81 -6.77
N ILE A 247 3.16 21.01 -7.89
CA ILE A 247 2.05 21.96 -7.99
C ILE A 247 0.94 21.60 -6.98
N GLU A 248 0.51 20.34 -6.93
CA GLU A 248 -0.57 19.93 -6.01
C GLU A 248 -0.11 19.83 -4.56
N LEU A 249 1.16 19.47 -4.30
CA LEU A 249 1.74 19.47 -2.95
C LEU A 249 1.78 20.89 -2.37
N LEU A 250 2.32 21.86 -3.10
CA LEU A 250 2.44 23.23 -2.57
C LEU A 250 1.11 23.99 -2.52
N LYS A 251 0.13 23.55 -3.29
CA LYS A 251 -1.23 24.05 -3.21
C LYS A 251 -1.91 23.74 -1.87
N THR A 252 -1.52 22.68 -1.14
CA THR A 252 -2.03 22.44 0.21
C THR A 252 -1.65 23.56 1.18
N GLU A 253 -0.50 24.21 0.94
CA GLU A 253 -0.01 25.37 1.68
C GLU A 253 -0.46 26.72 1.06
N ASN A 254 -1.46 26.70 0.17
CA ASN A 254 -1.93 27.86 -0.59
C ASN A 254 -0.85 28.55 -1.45
N VAL A 255 0.20 27.84 -1.84
CA VAL A 255 1.21 28.32 -2.79
C VAL A 255 0.85 27.86 -4.19
N THR A 256 0.76 28.79 -5.15
CA THR A 256 0.49 28.46 -6.56
C THR A 256 1.80 28.46 -7.34
N LEU A 257 2.22 27.29 -7.81
CA LEU A 257 3.38 27.14 -8.69
C LEU A 257 2.98 27.19 -10.16
N ASN A 258 3.69 28.01 -10.93
CA ASN A 258 3.56 28.06 -12.39
C ASN A 258 4.93 27.80 -13.02
N PHE A 259 5.08 26.66 -13.68
CA PHE A 259 6.27 26.35 -14.50
C PHE A 259 6.04 26.88 -15.92
N THR A 260 7.02 27.60 -16.46
CA THR A 260 7.02 28.01 -17.86
C THR A 260 7.75 26.99 -18.72
N ASP A 261 7.41 26.90 -20.01
CA ASP A 261 7.99 25.90 -20.92
C ASP A 261 9.52 26.00 -21.00
N ASP A 262 10.07 27.23 -20.99
CA ASP A 262 11.52 27.48 -20.95
C ASP A 262 12.17 26.99 -19.64
N GLY A 263 11.44 27.03 -18.53
CA GLY A 263 11.90 26.49 -17.26
C GLY A 263 11.96 24.96 -17.30
N ILE A 264 10.95 24.31 -17.87
CA ILE A 264 10.89 22.84 -18.00
C ILE A 264 12.01 22.34 -18.92
N GLU A 265 12.20 23.00 -20.07
CA GLU A 265 13.30 22.70 -20.98
C GLU A 265 14.66 22.88 -20.31
N ARG A 266 14.81 23.89 -19.43
CA ARG A 266 16.06 24.13 -18.72
C ARG A 266 16.36 23.04 -17.69
N ILE A 267 15.36 22.55 -16.96
CA ILE A 267 15.51 21.41 -16.03
C ILE A 267 15.98 20.17 -16.79
N ALA A 268 15.34 19.88 -17.93
CA ALA A 268 15.69 18.73 -18.76
C ALA A 268 17.11 18.83 -19.33
N GLU A 269 17.53 20.02 -19.77
CA GLU A 269 18.88 20.29 -20.26
C GLU A 269 19.95 20.08 -19.18
N ILE A 270 19.72 20.60 -17.98
CA ILE A 270 20.64 20.43 -16.86
C ILE A 270 20.73 18.94 -16.46
N ALA A 271 19.62 18.21 -16.47
CA ALA A 271 19.63 16.78 -16.16
C ALA A 271 20.48 15.97 -17.16
N GLU A 272 20.38 16.28 -18.45
CA GLU A 272 21.21 15.67 -19.50
C GLU A 272 22.68 16.04 -19.33
N GLU A 273 22.99 17.32 -19.09
CA GLU A 273 24.36 17.80 -18.88
C GLU A 273 25.04 17.12 -17.67
N VAL A 274 24.33 17.02 -16.55
CA VAL A 274 24.87 16.37 -15.33
C VAL A 274 25.05 14.87 -15.55
N ASN A 275 24.12 14.20 -16.23
CA ASN A 275 24.26 12.78 -16.55
C ASN A 275 25.43 12.48 -17.49
N LEU A 276 25.81 13.42 -18.38
CA LEU A 276 26.98 13.29 -19.25
C LEU A 276 28.31 13.57 -18.54
N LYS A 277 28.32 14.54 -17.61
CA LYS A 277 29.52 14.93 -16.85
C LYS A 277 29.84 13.97 -15.69
N THR A 278 28.82 13.37 -15.10
CA THR A 278 28.94 12.52 -13.91
C THR A 278 28.50 11.08 -14.21
N GLU A 279 27.84 10.42 -13.26
CA GLU A 279 27.25 9.10 -13.48
C GLU A 279 25.84 9.25 -14.09
N ASN A 280 25.57 8.55 -15.17
CA ASN A 280 24.25 8.59 -15.79
C ASN A 280 23.26 7.73 -14.98
N ILE A 281 22.44 8.40 -14.17
CA ILE A 281 21.36 7.77 -13.39
C ILE A 281 19.99 7.88 -14.10
N GLY A 282 19.98 8.30 -15.37
CA GLY A 282 18.79 8.45 -16.20
C GLY A 282 17.82 9.50 -15.65
N ALA A 283 16.51 9.20 -15.72
CA ALA A 283 15.45 10.10 -15.27
C ALA A 283 15.45 10.37 -13.76
N ARG A 284 16.15 9.56 -12.95
CA ARG A 284 16.25 9.79 -11.50
C ARG A 284 16.85 11.17 -11.17
N ARG A 285 17.73 11.67 -12.04
CA ARG A 285 18.34 13.00 -11.94
C ARG A 285 17.31 14.15 -11.89
N LEU A 286 16.14 13.96 -12.50
CA LEU A 286 15.09 14.98 -12.48
C LEU A 286 14.54 15.22 -11.07
N HIS A 287 14.56 14.21 -10.20
CA HIS A 287 14.11 14.35 -8.82
C HIS A 287 15.02 15.26 -8.02
N THR A 288 16.32 14.97 -8.00
CA THR A 288 17.30 15.74 -7.21
C THR A 288 17.39 17.18 -7.70
N ILE A 289 17.35 17.40 -9.02
CA ILE A 289 17.28 18.75 -9.59
C ILE A 289 16.02 19.49 -9.16
N LEU A 290 14.83 18.88 -9.29
CA LEU A 290 13.59 19.55 -8.89
C LEU A 290 13.55 19.83 -7.39
N GLU A 291 14.00 18.88 -6.56
CA GLU A 291 14.05 19.05 -5.11
C GLU A 291 14.91 20.24 -4.73
N ARG A 292 16.11 20.37 -5.33
CA ARG A 292 16.99 21.51 -5.11
C ARG A 292 16.41 22.83 -5.59
N VAL A 293 15.72 22.86 -6.74
CA VAL A 293 15.08 24.09 -7.25
C VAL A 293 13.88 24.50 -6.38
N MET A 294 13.16 23.53 -5.80
CA MET A 294 11.98 23.76 -4.97
C MET A 294 12.29 23.98 -3.49
N GLU A 295 13.51 23.69 -3.02
CA GLU A 295 13.90 23.69 -1.61
C GLU A 295 13.46 24.97 -0.86
N ASP A 296 13.87 26.14 -1.35
CA ASP A 296 13.53 27.42 -0.71
C ASP A 296 12.02 27.70 -0.69
N VAL A 297 11.33 27.32 -1.78
CA VAL A 297 9.87 27.53 -1.89
C VAL A 297 9.14 26.61 -0.93
N SER A 298 9.59 25.36 -0.83
CA SER A 298 9.05 24.35 0.07
C SER A 298 9.26 24.74 1.54
N PHE A 299 10.47 25.24 1.88
CA PHE A 299 10.78 25.71 3.22
C PHE A 299 9.98 26.95 3.63
N GLU A 300 9.80 27.91 2.71
CA GLU A 300 9.03 29.13 2.98
C GLU A 300 7.50 28.94 2.96
N ALA A 301 6.99 27.86 2.36
CA ALA A 301 5.57 27.67 2.10
C ALA A 301 4.68 27.78 3.35
N PRO A 302 5.00 27.15 4.50
CA PRO A 302 4.15 27.24 5.69
C PRO A 302 4.09 28.65 6.30
N TYR A 303 5.13 29.46 6.07
CA TYR A 303 5.27 30.80 6.67
C TYR A 303 4.69 31.91 5.80
N LYS A 304 4.50 31.66 4.50
CA LYS A 304 4.05 32.67 3.53
C LYS A 304 2.64 32.35 3.03
N THR A 305 1.65 33.04 3.57
CA THR A 305 0.26 32.90 3.13
C THR A 305 0.08 33.46 1.72
N ALA A 306 -0.29 32.61 0.76
CA ALA A 306 -0.68 32.94 -0.61
C ALA A 306 0.40 33.59 -1.51
N LYS A 307 1.41 32.82 -1.91
CA LYS A 307 2.42 33.22 -2.91
C LYS A 307 2.17 32.55 -4.26
N LYS A 308 2.20 33.33 -5.34
CA LYS A 308 2.34 32.80 -6.70
C LYS A 308 3.82 32.79 -7.05
N VAL A 309 4.38 31.61 -7.38
CA VAL A 309 5.78 31.47 -7.75
C VAL A 309 5.85 31.05 -9.21
N LEU A 310 6.53 31.88 -10.01
CA LEU A 310 6.80 31.60 -11.42
C LEU A 310 8.19 30.99 -11.53
N ILE A 311 8.27 29.78 -12.06
CA ILE A 311 9.50 29.03 -12.24
C ILE A 311 9.86 29.09 -13.72
N ASN A 312 10.74 30.02 -14.05
CA ASN A 312 11.28 30.24 -15.40
C ASN A 312 12.75 29.84 -15.49
N LYS A 313 13.34 29.93 -16.69
CA LYS A 313 14.75 29.61 -16.92
C LYS A 313 15.69 30.35 -15.95
N ASN A 314 15.49 31.66 -15.75
CA ASN A 314 16.34 32.47 -14.88
C ASN A 314 16.27 31.99 -13.41
N TYR A 315 15.08 31.64 -12.92
CA TYR A 315 14.89 31.13 -11.57
C TYR A 315 15.69 29.84 -11.34
N ILE A 316 15.69 28.94 -12.32
CA ILE A 316 16.43 27.67 -12.26
C ILE A 316 17.93 27.93 -12.33
N ASP A 317 18.37 28.80 -13.25
CA ASP A 317 19.78 29.14 -13.41
C ASP A 317 20.37 29.79 -12.17
N GLU A 318 19.63 30.66 -11.48
CA GLU A 318 20.08 31.27 -10.21
C GLU A 318 20.29 30.24 -9.10
N ARG A 319 19.40 29.24 -8.98
CA ARG A 319 19.44 28.23 -7.90
C ARG A 319 20.45 27.12 -8.15
N LEU A 320 20.77 26.82 -9.42
CA LEU A 320 21.66 25.72 -9.79
C LEU A 320 23.04 26.18 -10.29
N LYS A 321 23.30 27.50 -10.37
CA LYS A 321 24.52 28.09 -10.93
C LYS A 321 25.82 27.54 -10.36
N ASP A 322 25.87 27.40 -9.04
CA ASP A 322 27.08 27.02 -8.31
C ASP A 322 27.29 25.51 -8.33
N ILE A 323 26.19 24.74 -8.46
CA ILE A 323 26.22 23.28 -8.41
C ILE A 323 26.65 22.70 -9.75
N ILE A 324 26.15 23.25 -10.87
CA ILE A 324 26.47 22.75 -12.23
C ILE A 324 27.94 22.99 -12.61
N LYS A 325 28.58 24.01 -12.03
CA LYS A 325 29.98 24.35 -12.33
C LYS A 325 30.99 23.48 -11.59
N ASP A 326 30.58 22.87 -10.49
CA ASP A 326 31.44 22.08 -9.63
C ASP A 326 31.02 20.60 -9.76
N GLU A 327 31.88 19.80 -10.40
CA GLU A 327 31.62 18.37 -10.60
C GLU A 327 31.57 17.61 -9.27
N ASP A 328 32.35 18.02 -8.27
CA ASP A 328 32.34 17.40 -6.95
C ASP A 328 31.02 17.73 -6.25
N LEU A 329 30.61 19.00 -6.27
CA LEU A 329 29.35 19.42 -5.67
C LEU A 329 28.14 18.76 -6.34
N SER A 330 28.18 18.63 -7.67
CA SER A 330 27.17 17.91 -8.45
C SER A 330 27.05 16.45 -8.05
N ARG A 331 28.16 15.75 -7.75
CA ARG A 331 28.11 14.34 -7.31
C ARG A 331 27.48 14.14 -5.93
N TYR A 332 27.57 15.14 -5.05
CA TYR A 332 27.03 15.04 -3.69
C TYR A 332 25.60 15.59 -3.55
N ILE A 333 25.23 16.59 -4.35
CA ILE A 333 23.95 17.31 -4.22
C ILE A 333 22.92 16.89 -5.26
N LEU A 334 23.36 16.56 -6.49
CA LEU A 334 22.47 16.23 -7.61
C LEU A 334 22.55 14.76 -7.97
#